data_AF-A0A6V7VU59-F1
#
_entry.id   AF-A0A6V7VU59-F1
#
_cell.length_a   1.000
_cell.length_b   1.000
_cell.length_c   1.000
_cell.angle_alpha   90.00
_cell.angle_beta   90.00
_cell.angle_gamma   90.00
#
_symmetry.space_group_name_H-M   'P 1'
#
loop_
_entity.id
_entity.type
_entity.pdbx_description
1 polymer ?
#
loop_
_entity_poly.entity_id
_entity_poly.type
_entity_poly.pdbx_seq_one_letter_code
_entity_poly.pdbx_strand_id
1 'polypeptide(L)'
;MAFNYFPGPNYTETETKIFLAADIVELAANSLLACPISTINFILILKTSILHPNLKLILLCQSLCIFIRGIGRTILNIFRFCLSDVSTRGPYVLIIIYMQSLYIRNCIMHVMVIERIIATLKSRNYEKHTSVLFHVLWITITFLIALLNVLSALMLDYILVAILTYSSLSILGILEIWALFWILNYNKRKYERKLPEGCHNLSERYQVFIQFF
;
A
#
# COMPACT_ATOMS: atom_id res chain seq x y z
N MET A 1 27.60 29.48 -5.75
CA MET A 1 26.55 30.35 -5.13
C MET A 1 26.25 29.77 -3.77
N ALA A 2 26.54 30.51 -2.69
CA ALA A 2 26.08 30.13 -1.36
C ALA A 2 24.57 30.35 -1.30
N PHE A 3 23.80 29.30 -1.01
CA PHE A 3 22.38 29.45 -0.74
C PHE A 3 22.25 30.21 0.58
N ASN A 4 21.73 31.44 0.52
CA ASN A 4 21.35 32.17 1.72
C ASN A 4 20.12 31.49 2.30
N TYR A 5 20.30 30.81 3.43
CA TYR A 5 19.22 30.15 4.16
C TYR A 5 18.57 31.16 5.07
N PHE A 6 17.26 31.40 4.90
CA PHE A 6 16.50 32.14 5.87
C PHE A 6 16.18 31.20 7.03
N PRO A 7 16.67 31.45 8.25
CA PRO A 7 16.24 30.67 9.40
C PRO A 7 14.73 30.83 9.55
N GLY A 8 14.02 29.72 9.69
CA GLY A 8 12.61 29.77 10.08
C GLY A 8 12.46 30.51 11.41
N PRO A 9 11.29 31.11 11.70
CA PRO A 9 11.11 32.05 12.82
C PRO A 9 11.47 31.47 14.20
N ASN A 10 11.61 30.14 14.34
CA ASN A 10 11.88 29.44 15.60
C ASN A 10 12.99 28.36 15.51
N TYR A 11 13.78 28.29 14.43
CA TYR A 11 14.77 27.22 14.25
C TYR A 11 16.19 27.75 14.23
N THR A 12 17.11 26.99 14.85
CA THR A 12 18.54 27.23 14.72
C THR A 12 18.99 27.01 13.26
N GLU A 13 20.10 27.63 12.87
CA GLU A 13 20.70 27.43 11.54
C GLU A 13 21.01 25.94 11.27
N THR A 14 21.45 25.21 12.30
CA THR A 14 21.74 23.78 12.23
C THR A 14 20.48 22.96 11.97
N GLU A 15 19.38 23.22 12.67
CA GLU A 15 18.10 22.52 12.46
C GLU A 15 17.57 22.77 11.05
N THR A 16 17.63 24.02 10.58
CA THR A 16 17.20 24.38 9.23
C THR A 16 17.98 23.59 8.16
N LYS A 17 19.30 23.43 8.32
CA LYS A 17 20.13 22.60 7.43
C LYS A 17 19.75 21.12 7.48
N ILE A 18 19.45 20.58 8.66
CA ILE A 18 19.04 19.18 8.83
C ILE A 18 17.69 18.93 8.15
N PHE A 19 16.69 19.79 8.37
CA PHE A 19 15.37 19.64 7.73
C PHE A 19 15.46 19.75 6.22
N LEU A 20 16.27 20.69 5.70
CA LEU A 20 16.50 20.81 4.27
C LEU A 20 17.17 19.56 3.69
N ALA A 21 18.19 19.02 4.35
CA ALA A 21 18.84 17.79 3.91
C ALA A 21 17.85 16.62 3.89
N ALA A 22 16.98 16.51 4.90
CA ALA A 22 15.92 15.52 4.94
C ALA A 22 14.92 15.69 3.77
N ASP A 23 14.47 16.92 3.50
CA ASP A 23 13.55 17.22 2.39
C ASP A 23 14.17 16.89 1.03
N ILE A 24 15.47 17.16 0.83
CA ILE A 24 16.21 16.82 -0.40
C ILE A 24 16.33 15.30 -0.57
N VAL A 25 16.73 14.59 0.49
CA VAL A 25 16.84 13.12 0.46
C VAL A 25 15.47 12.50 0.20
N GLU A 26 14.42 13.03 0.83
CA GLU A 26 13.05 12.57 0.63
C GLU A 26 12.55 12.85 -0.78
N LEU A 27 12.86 14.04 -1.33
CA LEU A 27 12.53 14.39 -2.70
C LEU A 27 13.22 13.44 -3.69
N ALA A 28 14.52 13.19 -3.50
CA ALA A 28 15.29 12.26 -4.32
C ALA A 28 14.74 10.83 -4.22
N ALA A 29 14.46 10.34 -3.01
CA ALA A 29 13.91 9.00 -2.81
C ALA A 29 12.54 8.82 -3.48
N ASN A 30 11.63 9.80 -3.36
CA ASN A 30 10.30 9.69 -3.95
C ASN A 30 10.32 9.87 -5.48
N SER A 31 11.06 10.86 -5.98
CA SER A 31 11.09 11.19 -7.41
C SER A 31 11.92 10.21 -8.23
N LEU A 32 13.08 9.77 -7.74
CA LEU A 32 14.01 8.92 -8.50
C LEU A 32 13.76 7.42 -8.29
N LEU A 33 13.24 7.03 -7.13
CA LEU A 33 13.01 5.61 -6.82
C LEU A 33 11.53 5.28 -6.80
N ALA A 34 10.74 5.88 -5.90
CA ALA A 34 9.37 5.43 -5.68
C ALA A 34 8.46 5.60 -6.91
N CYS A 35 8.49 6.76 -7.56
CA CYS A 35 7.67 7.01 -8.75
C CYS A 35 8.07 6.08 -9.92
N PRO A 36 9.33 6.04 -10.40
CA PRO A 36 9.71 5.16 -11.50
C PRO A 36 9.46 3.68 -11.21
N ILE A 37 9.80 3.20 -10.00
CA ILE A 37 9.58 1.80 -9.63
C ILE A 37 8.07 1.47 -9.64
N SER A 38 7.22 2.34 -9.09
CA SER A 38 5.78 2.12 -9.10
C SER A 38 5.19 2.17 -10.52
N THR A 39 5.68 3.05 -11.39
CA THR A 39 5.29 3.10 -12.81
C THR A 39 5.71 1.85 -13.56
N ILE A 40 6.96 1.39 -13.38
CA ILE A 40 7.45 0.14 -13.98
C ILE A 40 6.60 -1.03 -13.51
N ASN A 41 6.33 -1.14 -12.21
CA ASN A 41 5.48 -2.19 -11.65
C ASN A 41 4.06 -2.13 -12.24
N PHE A 42 3.48 -0.93 -12.33
CA PHE A 42 2.17 -0.74 -12.95
C PHE A 42 2.14 -1.24 -14.39
N ILE A 43 3.13 -0.88 -15.21
CA ILE A 43 3.24 -1.32 -16.60
C ILE A 43 3.43 -2.84 -16.70
N LEU A 44 4.31 -3.42 -15.87
CA LEU A 44 4.55 -4.87 -15.83
C LEU A 44 3.27 -5.63 -15.48
N ILE A 45 2.55 -5.20 -14.45
CA ILE A 45 1.28 -5.82 -14.05
C ILE A 45 0.24 -5.68 -15.18
N LEU A 46 0.16 -4.49 -15.79
CA LEU A 46 -0.78 -4.24 -16.90
C LEU A 46 -0.52 -5.18 -18.09
N LYS A 47 0.75 -5.40 -18.44
CA LYS A 47 1.16 -6.27 -19.54
C LYS A 47 1.09 -7.76 -19.22
N THR A 48 1.15 -8.14 -17.94
CA THR A 48 1.07 -9.54 -17.54
C THR A 48 -0.35 -10.09 -17.76
N SER A 49 -0.46 -11.12 -18.59
CA SER A 49 -1.72 -11.82 -18.89
C SER A 49 -1.99 -13.02 -17.97
N ILE A 50 -0.96 -13.49 -17.25
CA ILE A 50 -1.01 -14.71 -16.43
C ILE A 50 -1.74 -14.47 -15.09
N LEU A 51 -1.79 -13.23 -14.61
CA LEU A 51 -2.43 -12.92 -13.33
C LEU A 51 -3.95 -13.00 -13.42
N HIS A 52 -4.55 -13.62 -12.40
CA HIS A 52 -6.00 -13.58 -12.20
C HIS A 52 -6.47 -12.11 -12.16
N PRO A 53 -7.56 -11.76 -12.86
CA PRO A 53 -8.02 -10.38 -13.00
C PRO A 53 -8.22 -9.69 -11.65
N ASN A 54 -8.65 -10.47 -10.63
CA ASN A 54 -8.87 -9.90 -9.31
C ASN A 54 -7.58 -9.42 -8.64
N LEU A 55 -6.57 -10.29 -8.62
CA LEU A 55 -5.26 -9.96 -8.09
C LEU A 55 -4.59 -8.85 -8.90
N LYS A 56 -4.77 -8.87 -10.23
CA LYS A 56 -4.27 -7.83 -11.13
C LYS A 56 -4.82 -6.46 -10.76
N LEU A 57 -6.14 -6.33 -10.53
CA LEU A 57 -6.74 -5.05 -10.16
C LEU A 57 -6.22 -4.55 -8.80
N ILE A 58 -6.10 -5.43 -7.81
CA ILE A 58 -5.58 -5.09 -6.47
C ILE A 58 -4.14 -4.55 -6.59
N LEU A 59 -3.29 -5.22 -7.35
CA LEU A 59 -1.89 -4.81 -7.54
C LEU A 59 -1.75 -3.51 -8.37
N LEU A 60 -2.62 -3.31 -9.37
CA LEU A 60 -2.70 -2.04 -10.11
C LEU A 60 -3.11 -0.89 -9.19
N CYS A 61 -4.13 -1.11 -8.35
CA CYS A 61 -4.58 -0.13 -7.35
C CYS A 61 -3.46 0.20 -6.35
N GLN A 62 -2.72 -0.82 -5.86
CA GLN A 62 -1.58 -0.62 -4.98
C GLN A 62 -0.49 0.22 -5.63
N SER A 63 -0.13 -0.09 -6.87
CA SER A 63 0.90 0.63 -7.62
C SER A 63 0.49 2.08 -7.88
N LEU A 64 -0.78 2.30 -8.22
CA LEU A 64 -1.36 3.64 -8.38
C LEU A 64 -1.31 4.45 -7.07
N CYS A 65 -1.64 3.84 -5.94
CA CYS A 65 -1.56 4.52 -4.63
C CYS A 65 -0.13 4.92 -4.27
N ILE A 66 0.86 4.08 -4.56
CA ILE A 66 2.28 4.40 -4.35
C ILE A 66 2.70 5.56 -5.26
N PHE A 67 2.27 5.55 -6.51
CA PHE A 67 2.56 6.60 -7.47
C PHE A 67 1.95 7.95 -7.06
N ILE A 68 0.65 7.98 -6.73
CA ILE A 68 -0.04 9.20 -6.25
C ILE A 68 0.62 9.73 -4.98
N ARG A 69 0.99 8.84 -4.04
CA ARG A 69 1.72 9.23 -2.83
C ARG A 69 3.08 9.85 -3.16
N GLY A 70 3.82 9.26 -4.10
CA GLY A 70 5.12 9.75 -4.55
C GLY A 70 5.02 11.15 -5.15
N ILE A 71 4.08 11.35 -6.09
CA ILE A 71 3.78 12.65 -6.67
C ILE A 71 3.37 13.67 -5.61
N GLY A 72 2.44 13.31 -4.72
CA GLY A 72 1.96 14.19 -3.66
C GLY A 72 3.10 14.67 -2.75
N ARG A 73 4.02 13.78 -2.36
CA ARG A 73 5.23 14.15 -1.59
C ARG A 73 6.19 15.01 -2.37
N THR A 74 6.45 14.68 -3.64
CA THR A 74 7.30 15.50 -4.50
C THR A 74 6.77 16.93 -4.63
N ILE A 75 5.46 17.08 -4.86
CA ILE A 75 4.81 18.39 -4.94
C ILE A 75 4.91 19.13 -3.61
N LEU A 76 4.63 18.48 -2.48
CA LEU A 76 4.75 19.08 -1.14
C LEU A 76 6.17 19.60 -0.86
N ASN A 77 7.19 18.81 -1.18
CA ASN A 77 8.59 19.21 -0.96
C ASN A 77 9.01 20.35 -1.89
N ILE A 78 8.55 20.36 -3.14
CA ILE A 78 8.76 21.49 -4.06
C ILE A 78 8.10 22.77 -3.50
N PHE A 79 6.86 22.69 -3.01
CA PHE A 79 6.18 23.83 -2.41
C PHE A 79 6.93 24.38 -1.18
N ARG A 80 7.40 23.51 -0.28
CA ARG A 80 8.22 23.90 0.87
C ARG A 80 9.50 24.63 0.45
N PHE A 81 10.17 24.12 -0.58
CA PHE A 81 11.37 24.73 -1.13
C PHE A 81 11.09 26.10 -1.74
N CYS A 82 10.01 26.24 -2.53
CA CYS A 82 9.61 27.51 -3.13
C CYS A 82 9.21 28.58 -2.10
N LEU A 83 8.57 28.18 -1.00
CA LEU A 83 8.13 29.10 0.06
C LEU A 83 9.23 29.37 1.10
N SER A 84 10.39 28.72 1.02
CA SER A 84 11.46 28.76 2.03
C SER A 84 10.97 28.43 3.44
N ASP A 85 9.93 27.61 3.55
CA ASP A 85 9.26 27.32 4.81
C ASP A 85 9.49 25.85 5.18
N VAL A 86 10.55 25.63 5.95
CA VAL A 86 11.17 24.31 6.19
C VAL A 86 10.45 23.52 7.31
N SER A 87 9.20 23.84 7.64
CA SER A 87 8.48 23.17 8.74
C SER A 87 6.96 23.10 8.55
N THR A 88 6.37 23.94 7.69
CA THR A 88 4.92 23.91 7.55
C THR A 88 4.42 22.60 6.94
N ARG A 89 3.24 22.18 7.40
CA ARG A 89 2.58 20.95 6.96
C ARG A 89 2.20 20.99 5.47
N GLY A 90 2.29 22.15 4.81
CA GLY A 90 1.90 22.38 3.43
C GLY A 90 0.39 22.53 3.27
N PRO A 91 -0.11 22.69 2.04
CA PRO A 91 -1.54 22.83 1.76
C PRO A 91 -2.34 21.60 2.22
N TYR A 92 -3.45 21.83 2.94
CA TYR A 92 -4.31 20.75 3.47
C TYR A 92 -4.76 19.75 2.41
N VAL A 93 -5.08 20.23 1.20
CA VAL A 93 -5.49 19.36 0.08
C VAL A 93 -4.40 18.35 -0.29
N LEU A 94 -3.15 18.78 -0.34
CA LEU A 94 -2.02 17.90 -0.64
C LEU A 94 -1.78 16.89 0.49
N ILE A 95 -1.89 17.32 1.75
CA ILE A 95 -1.81 16.42 2.92
C ILE A 95 -2.91 15.35 2.84
N ILE A 96 -4.15 15.74 2.52
CA ILE A 96 -5.29 14.82 2.39
C ILE A 96 -5.01 13.79 1.30
N ILE A 97 -4.62 14.22 0.10
CA ILE A 97 -4.33 13.31 -1.02
C ILE A 97 -3.20 12.34 -0.67
N TYR A 98 -2.15 12.85 -0.03
CA TYR A 98 -1.00 12.07 0.44
C TYR A 98 -1.41 11.02 1.48
N MET A 99 -2.13 11.44 2.53
CA MET A 99 -2.55 10.57 3.63
C MET A 99 -3.59 9.54 3.16
N GLN A 100 -4.53 9.94 2.31
CA GLN A 100 -5.53 9.05 1.73
C GLN A 100 -4.86 7.88 0.99
N SER A 101 -3.87 8.19 0.14
CA SER A 101 -3.13 7.17 -0.62
C SER A 101 -2.35 6.22 0.29
N LEU A 102 -1.83 6.71 1.42
CA LEU A 102 -1.15 5.90 2.42
C LEU A 102 -2.11 4.92 3.11
N TYR A 103 -3.29 5.39 3.56
CA TYR A 103 -4.27 4.53 4.21
C TYR A 103 -4.88 3.51 3.25
N ILE A 104 -5.20 3.90 2.01
CA ILE A 104 -5.68 2.97 0.99
C ILE A 104 -4.64 1.86 0.76
N ARG A 105 -3.35 2.20 0.63
CA ARG A 105 -2.28 1.20 0.47
C ARG A 105 -2.25 0.20 1.64
N ASN A 106 -2.38 0.67 2.88
CA ASN A 106 -2.38 -0.19 4.06
C ASN A 106 -3.58 -1.14 4.03
N CYS A 107 -4.77 -0.65 3.67
CA CYS A 107 -5.95 -1.50 3.54
C CYS A 107 -5.87 -2.50 2.38
N ILE A 108 -5.24 -2.12 1.26
CA ILE A 108 -5.07 -3.00 0.09
C ILE A 108 -4.28 -4.26 0.43
N MET A 109 -3.27 -4.16 1.32
CA MET A 109 -2.51 -5.33 1.77
C MET A 109 -3.42 -6.38 2.40
N HIS A 110 -4.36 -5.94 3.24
CA HIS A 110 -5.35 -6.82 3.87
C HIS A 110 -6.31 -7.45 2.85
N VAL A 111 -6.79 -6.64 1.90
CA VAL A 111 -7.65 -7.14 0.81
C VAL A 111 -6.93 -8.22 -0.02
N MET A 112 -5.61 -8.08 -0.23
CA MET A 112 -4.81 -9.08 -0.94
C MET A 112 -4.74 -10.41 -0.17
N VAL A 113 -4.54 -10.37 1.15
CA VAL A 113 -4.51 -11.59 1.97
C VAL A 113 -5.88 -12.27 1.97
N ILE A 114 -6.95 -11.50 2.11
CA ILE A 114 -8.34 -12.00 2.07
C ILE A 114 -8.66 -12.63 0.71
N GLU A 115 -8.28 -11.98 -0.40
CA GLU A 115 -8.44 -12.53 -1.75
C GLU A 115 -7.75 -13.88 -1.88
N ARG A 116 -6.52 -14.01 -1.37
CA ARG A 116 -5.76 -15.27 -1.38
C ARG A 116 -6.41 -16.35 -0.52
N ILE A 117 -6.95 -16.00 0.65
CA ILE A 117 -7.70 -16.95 1.49
C ILE A 117 -8.92 -17.48 0.72
N ILE A 118 -9.69 -16.59 0.10
CA ILE A 118 -10.88 -16.97 -0.69
C ILE A 118 -10.49 -17.84 -1.89
N ALA A 119 -9.43 -17.47 -2.61
CA ALA A 119 -8.92 -18.23 -3.75
C ALA A 119 -8.47 -19.64 -3.33
N THR A 120 -7.86 -19.78 -2.15
CA THR A 120 -7.43 -21.08 -1.61
C THR A 120 -8.63 -21.93 -1.21
N LEU A 121 -9.58 -21.36 -0.45
CA LEU A 121 -10.76 -22.08 0.06
C LEU A 121 -11.74 -22.47 -1.04
N LYS A 122 -11.92 -21.61 -2.05
CA LYS A 122 -12.88 -21.80 -3.14
C LYS A 122 -12.21 -22.09 -4.48
N SER A 123 -11.02 -22.72 -4.48
CA SER A 123 -10.17 -22.85 -5.68
C SER A 123 -10.90 -23.37 -6.93
N ARG A 124 -11.83 -24.33 -6.79
CA ARG A 124 -12.62 -24.90 -7.91
C ARG A 124 -13.59 -23.91 -8.57
N ASN A 125 -14.19 -23.03 -7.77
CA ASN A 125 -15.18 -22.05 -8.25
C ASN A 125 -14.56 -20.69 -8.52
N TYR A 126 -13.38 -20.42 -7.94
CA TYR A 126 -12.67 -19.16 -8.06
C TYR A 126 -12.27 -18.87 -9.51
N GLU A 127 -11.69 -19.86 -10.20
CA GLU A 127 -11.28 -19.71 -11.61
C GLU A 127 -12.47 -19.46 -12.57
N LYS A 128 -13.68 -19.91 -12.20
CA LYS A 128 -14.87 -19.80 -13.05
C LYS A 128 -15.63 -18.48 -12.90
N HIS A 129 -15.47 -17.78 -11.78
CA HIS A 129 -16.25 -16.58 -11.47
C HIS A 129 -15.36 -15.37 -11.18
N THR A 130 -15.23 -14.50 -12.19
CA THR A 130 -14.70 -13.16 -12.05
C THR A 130 -15.78 -12.23 -11.50
N SER A 131 -15.86 -12.12 -10.17
CA SER A 131 -16.85 -11.25 -9.54
C SER A 131 -16.41 -9.78 -9.56
N VAL A 132 -16.91 -8.99 -10.51
CA VAL A 132 -16.75 -7.53 -10.52
C VAL A 132 -17.28 -6.91 -9.22
N LEU A 133 -18.33 -7.49 -8.63
CA LEU A 133 -18.90 -7.05 -7.36
C LEU A 133 -17.90 -7.10 -6.21
N PHE A 134 -17.01 -8.11 -6.18
CA PHE A 134 -15.94 -8.19 -5.19
C PHE A 134 -15.08 -6.92 -5.24
N HIS A 135 -14.68 -6.48 -6.43
CA HIS A 135 -13.85 -5.29 -6.59
C HIS A 135 -14.52 -4.01 -6.15
N VAL A 136 -15.76 -3.79 -6.62
CA VAL A 136 -16.50 -2.58 -6.28
C VAL A 136 -16.67 -2.49 -4.77
N LEU A 137 -17.10 -3.58 -4.12
CA LEU A 137 -17.30 -3.63 -2.68
C LEU A 137 -16.00 -3.30 -1.92
N TRP A 138 -14.89 -3.95 -2.26
CA TRP A 138 -13.63 -3.73 -1.54
C TRP A 138 -13.04 -2.35 -1.80
N ILE A 139 -13.12 -1.82 -3.02
CA ILE A 139 -12.69 -0.45 -3.31
C ILE A 139 -13.51 0.54 -2.49
N THR A 140 -14.83 0.36 -2.40
CA THR A 140 -15.69 1.23 -1.59
C THR A 140 -15.35 1.15 -0.09
N ILE A 141 -15.18 -0.05 0.46
CA ILE A 141 -14.82 -0.24 1.87
C ILE A 141 -13.45 0.38 2.18
N THR A 142 -12.44 0.10 1.36
CA THR A 142 -11.07 0.63 1.56
C THR A 142 -11.02 2.14 1.44
N PHE A 143 -11.75 2.72 0.47
CA PHE A 143 -11.85 4.16 0.32
C PHE A 143 -12.53 4.82 1.52
N LEU A 144 -13.62 4.23 2.03
CA LEU A 144 -14.35 4.73 3.19
C LEU A 144 -13.48 4.68 4.47
N ILE A 145 -12.82 3.56 4.74
CA ILE A 145 -11.91 3.42 5.89
C ILE A 145 -10.77 4.44 5.80
N ALA A 146 -10.17 4.59 4.62
CA ALA A 146 -9.11 5.56 4.41
C ALA A 146 -9.59 6.99 4.64
N LEU A 147 -10.78 7.35 4.14
CA LEU A 147 -11.37 8.67 4.34
C LEU A 147 -11.61 8.96 5.82
N LEU A 148 -12.18 8.01 6.56
CA LEU A 148 -12.41 8.13 8.00
C LEU A 148 -11.08 8.33 8.76
N ASN A 149 -10.01 7.65 8.36
CA ASN A 149 -8.69 7.81 8.97
C ASN A 149 -8.04 9.16 8.66
N VAL A 150 -8.22 9.69 7.45
CA VAL A 150 -7.74 11.05 7.13
C VAL A 150 -8.51 12.09 7.94
N LEU A 151 -9.83 11.96 8.03
CA LEU A 151 -10.67 12.87 8.81
C LEU A 151 -10.31 12.83 10.30
N SER A 152 -10.08 11.64 10.86
CA SER A 152 -9.65 11.51 12.26
C SER A 152 -8.24 12.06 12.49
N ALA A 153 -7.33 11.93 11.54
CA ALA A 153 -5.98 12.51 11.64
C ALA A 153 -5.97 14.04 11.55
N LEU A 154 -6.95 14.64 10.86
CA LEU A 154 -7.08 16.10 10.76
C LEU A 154 -7.75 16.72 11.99
N MET A 155 -8.67 16.00 12.64
CA MET A 155 -9.35 16.46 13.84
C MET A 155 -8.54 16.05 15.08
N LEU A 156 -7.77 16.99 15.64
CA LEU A 156 -6.75 16.77 16.69
C LEU A 156 -7.24 16.03 17.96
N ASP A 157 -8.56 15.98 18.21
CA ASP A 157 -9.14 15.44 19.45
C ASP A 157 -9.52 13.95 19.40
N TYR A 158 -9.31 13.26 18.26
CA TYR A 158 -9.74 11.87 18.09
C TYR A 158 -8.64 10.84 18.32
N ILE A 159 -7.83 11.02 19.37
CA ILE A 159 -6.84 10.03 19.83
C ILE A 159 -7.51 8.65 20.01
N LEU A 160 -8.74 8.61 20.53
CA LEU A 160 -9.49 7.37 20.70
C LEU A 160 -9.79 6.66 19.36
N VAL A 161 -10.19 7.40 18.32
CA VAL A 161 -10.46 6.81 17.00
C VAL A 161 -9.17 6.30 16.37
N ALA A 162 -8.06 7.04 16.50
CA ALA A 162 -6.76 6.58 16.05
C ALA A 162 -6.36 5.26 16.77
N ILE A 163 -6.47 5.20 18.10
CA ILE A 163 -6.18 3.99 18.88
C ILE A 163 -7.09 2.83 18.44
N LEU A 164 -8.39 3.06 18.27
CA LEU A 164 -9.33 2.04 17.80
C LEU A 164 -8.98 1.55 16.39
N THR A 165 -8.66 2.43 15.45
CA THR A 165 -8.27 2.02 14.09
C THR A 165 -6.95 1.24 14.13
N TYR A 166 -5.92 1.74 14.81
CA TYR A 166 -4.61 1.06 14.83
C TYR A 166 -4.66 -0.28 15.57
N SER A 167 -5.40 -0.38 16.67
CA SER A 167 -5.63 -1.66 17.35
C SER A 167 -6.40 -2.64 16.46
N SER A 168 -7.45 -2.19 15.78
CA SER A 168 -8.21 -3.01 14.83
C SER A 168 -7.33 -3.53 13.70
N LEU A 169 -6.51 -2.67 13.09
CA LEU A 169 -5.56 -3.06 12.04
C LEU A 169 -4.49 -4.03 12.55
N SER A 170 -4.02 -3.86 13.79
CA SER A 170 -3.03 -4.75 14.40
C SER A 170 -3.61 -6.13 14.65
N ILE A 171 -4.83 -6.22 15.21
CA ILE A 171 -5.56 -7.47 15.41
C ILE A 171 -5.77 -8.16 14.06
N LEU A 172 -6.20 -7.41 13.05
CA LEU A 172 -6.43 -7.93 11.71
C LEU A 172 -5.12 -8.45 11.08
N GLY A 173 -4.00 -7.75 11.26
CA GLY A 173 -2.68 -8.23 10.83
C GLY A 173 -2.24 -9.52 11.53
N ILE A 174 -2.51 -9.67 12.83
CA ILE A 174 -2.23 -10.93 13.56
C ILE A 174 -3.08 -12.08 13.02
N LEU A 175 -4.38 -11.84 12.79
CA LEU A 175 -5.29 -12.83 12.21
C LEU A 175 -4.85 -13.24 10.80
N GLU A 176 -4.36 -12.30 10.00
CA GLU A 176 -3.83 -12.56 8.67
C GLU A 176 -2.56 -13.42 8.70
N ILE A 177 -1.60 -13.10 9.57
CA ILE A 177 -0.38 -13.91 9.73
C ILE A 177 -0.76 -15.34 10.13
N TRP A 178 -1.69 -15.48 11.07
CA TRP A 178 -2.20 -16.78 11.48
C TRP A 178 -2.90 -17.52 10.33
N ALA A 179 -3.75 -16.84 9.56
CA ALA A 179 -4.44 -17.41 8.41
C ALA A 179 -3.46 -17.83 7.29
N LEU A 180 -2.41 -17.04 7.04
CA LEU A 180 -1.34 -17.39 6.10
C LEU A 180 -0.60 -18.64 6.55
N PHE A 181 -0.23 -18.73 7.84
CA PHE A 181 0.41 -19.92 8.39
C PHE A 181 -0.49 -21.16 8.29
N TRP A 182 -1.79 -20.99 8.54
CA TRP A 182 -2.78 -22.04 8.38
C TRP A 182 -2.90 -22.49 6.91
N ILE A 183 -2.96 -21.57 5.95
CA ILE A 183 -3.01 -21.87 4.51
C ILE A 183 -1.75 -22.59 4.05
N LEU A 184 -0.58 -22.16 4.49
CA LEU A 184 0.70 -22.81 4.16
C LEU A 184 0.68 -24.28 4.60
N ASN A 185 0.26 -24.54 5.83
CA ASN A 185 0.13 -25.90 6.37
C ASN A 185 -0.95 -26.71 5.65
N TYR A 186 -2.08 -26.09 5.31
CA TYR A 186 -3.15 -26.73 4.55
C TYR A 186 -2.68 -27.14 3.15
N ASN A 187 -2.02 -26.23 2.42
CA ASN A 187 -1.49 -26.48 1.08
C ASN A 187 -0.41 -27.54 1.10
N LYS A 188 0.49 -27.53 2.11
CA LYS A 188 1.49 -28.59 2.30
C LYS A 188 0.84 -29.97 2.43
N ARG A 189 -0.14 -30.12 3.32
CA ARG A 189 -0.88 -31.39 3.50
C ARG A 189 -1.61 -31.83 2.24
N LYS A 190 -2.22 -30.89 1.52
CA LYS A 190 -2.94 -31.17 0.27
C LYS A 190 -1.98 -31.63 -0.84
N TYR A 191 -0.80 -31.00 -0.92
CA TYR A 191 0.25 -31.37 -1.87
C TYR A 191 0.84 -32.74 -1.56
N GLU A 192 1.21 -33.02 -0.31
CA GLU A 192 1.71 -34.33 0.14
C GLU A 192 0.75 -35.48 -0.20
N ARG A 193 -0.58 -35.24 -0.12
CA ARG A 193 -1.58 -36.25 -0.50
C ARG A 193 -1.72 -36.46 -2.01
N LYS A 194 -1.44 -35.44 -2.82
CA LYS A 194 -1.60 -35.48 -4.29
C LYS A 194 -0.32 -35.82 -5.06
N LEU A 195 0.83 -35.77 -4.39
CA LEU A 195 2.13 -36.20 -4.90
C LEU A 195 2.14 -37.57 -5.61
N PRO A 196 1.41 -38.61 -5.16
CA PRO A 196 1.40 -39.90 -5.86
C PRO A 196 0.59 -39.91 -7.18
N GLU A 197 -0.21 -38.89 -7.49
CA GLU A 197 -1.10 -38.87 -8.67
C GLU A 197 -0.42 -38.34 -9.95
N GLY A 198 0.84 -37.88 -9.88
CA GLY A 198 1.74 -37.69 -11.04
C GLY A 198 1.41 -36.57 -12.04
N CYS A 199 0.27 -35.88 -11.94
CA CYS A 199 -0.11 -34.84 -12.89
C CYS A 199 -0.69 -33.59 -12.21
N HIS A 200 0.19 -32.64 -11.84
CA HIS A 200 -0.22 -31.34 -11.30
C HIS A 200 -0.47 -30.34 -12.43
N ASN A 201 -1.70 -29.80 -12.46
CA ASN A 201 -2.06 -28.67 -13.32
C ASN A 201 -1.23 -27.43 -13.00
N LEU A 202 -1.06 -26.55 -14.00
CA LEU A 202 -0.24 -25.34 -13.89
C LEU A 202 -0.70 -24.42 -12.75
N SER A 203 -2.01 -24.36 -12.46
CA SER A 203 -2.57 -23.63 -11.32
C SER A 203 -2.21 -24.22 -9.96
N GLU A 204 -2.05 -25.55 -9.85
CA GLU A 204 -1.57 -26.20 -8.62
C GLU A 204 -0.09 -25.90 -8.37
N ARG A 205 0.72 -25.81 -9.44
CA ARG A 205 2.15 -25.43 -9.32
C ARG A 205 2.33 -23.98 -8.86
N TYR A 206 1.47 -23.05 -9.30
CA TYR A 206 1.49 -21.67 -8.81
C TYR A 206 1.11 -21.55 -7.34
N GLN A 207 0.19 -22.37 -6.84
CA GLN A 207 -0.15 -22.40 -5.41
C GLN A 207 1.00 -22.91 -4.52
N VAL A 208 1.87 -23.76 -5.06
CA VAL A 208 3.05 -24.32 -4.36
C VAL A 208 4.26 -23.40 -4.45
N PHE A 209 4.51 -22.76 -5.60
CA PHE A 209 5.69 -21.88 -5.79
C PHE A 209 5.68 -20.64 -4.87
N ILE A 210 4.50 -20.26 -4.36
CA ILE A 210 4.35 -19.18 -3.37
C ILE A 210 4.86 -19.59 -1.97
N GLN A 211 5.22 -20.85 -1.72
CA GLN A 211 5.85 -21.29 -0.45
C GLN A 211 7.28 -20.74 -0.24
N PHE A 212 7.90 -20.12 -1.25
CA PHE A 212 9.30 -19.67 -1.22
C PHE A 212 9.50 -18.13 -1.25
N PHE A 213 8.43 -17.34 -1.14
CA PHE A 213 8.49 -15.87 -0.98
C PHE A 213 7.75 -15.46 0.29
#